data_AF-A0A2S3ZUA7-F1
#
_entry.id   AF-A0A2S3ZUA7-F1
#
_cell.length_a   1.000
_cell.length_b   1.000
_cell.length_c   1.000
_cell.angle_alpha   90.00
_cell.angle_beta   90.00
_cell.angle_gamma   90.00
#
_symmetry.space_group_name_H-M   'P 1'
#
loop_
_entity.id
_entity.type
_entity.pdbx_description
1 polymer ?
#
loop_
_entity_poly.entity_id
_entity_poly.type
_entity_poly.pdbx_seq_one_letter_code
_entity_poly.pdbx_strand_id
1 'polypeptide(L)' 'MGKVHHGQHCPWVVSCQDHAGGFHRYVGSGGVRKDTVTVRPNQTVTVVFDADNPGQWLAHCNNAYHAERGMMAFFSYAK' A
#
# COMPACT_ATOMS: atom_id res chain seq x y z
N MET A 1 -8.25 -35.15 -9.20
CA MET A 1 -8.43 -33.92 -10.01
C MET A 1 -8.85 -32.80 -9.06
N GLY A 2 -7.87 -32.18 -8.40
CA GLY A 2 -8.12 -31.09 -7.45
C GLY A 2 -8.34 -29.79 -8.22
N LYS A 3 -9.43 -29.07 -7.92
CA LYS A 3 -9.67 -27.75 -8.47
C LYS A 3 -8.55 -26.83 -8.02
N VAL A 4 -7.67 -26.43 -8.94
CA VAL A 4 -6.86 -25.24 -8.77
C VAL A 4 -7.86 -24.10 -8.72
N HIS A 5 -8.21 -23.63 -7.51
CA HIS A 5 -8.81 -22.31 -7.40
C HIS A 5 -7.82 -21.39 -8.12
N HIS A 6 -8.28 -20.67 -9.16
CA HIS A 6 -7.53 -19.58 -9.77
C HIS A 6 -7.31 -18.52 -8.67
N GLY A 7 -6.35 -18.81 -7.78
CA GLY A 7 -6.05 -18.05 -6.59
C GLY A 7 -5.66 -16.67 -7.05
N GLN A 8 -6.44 -15.69 -6.62
CA GLN A 8 -6.06 -14.30 -6.40
C GLN A 8 -4.73 -13.91 -7.05
N HIS A 9 -4.72 -13.71 -8.38
CA HIS A 9 -3.69 -12.91 -9.03
C HIS A 9 -3.94 -11.47 -8.61
N CYS A 10 -3.63 -11.15 -7.35
CA CYS A 10 -3.73 -9.80 -6.84
C CYS A 10 -2.39 -9.13 -7.21
N PRO A 11 -2.34 -8.25 -8.23
CA PRO A 11 -1.20 -7.36 -8.35
C PRO A 11 -1.07 -6.63 -7.01
N TRP A 12 0.12 -6.59 -6.43
CA TRP A 12 0.39 -6.05 -5.09
C TRP A 12 -0.24 -4.65 -4.91
N VAL A 13 -1.45 -4.60 -4.36
CA VAL A 13 -2.17 -3.35 -4.12
C VAL A 13 -1.65 -2.80 -2.81
N VAL A 14 -0.75 -1.83 -2.87
CA VAL A 14 -0.14 -1.23 -1.68
C VAL A 14 -0.94 0.00 -1.29
N SER A 15 -1.43 -0.02 -0.05
CA SER A 15 -2.04 1.14 0.60
C SER A 15 -1.11 1.63 1.69
N CYS A 16 -0.93 2.94 1.77
CA CYS A 16 -0.14 3.58 2.80
C CYS A 16 -1.03 4.57 3.54
N GLN A 17 -1.20 4.35 4.85
CA GLN A 17 -2.13 5.09 5.70
C GLN A 17 -1.40 5.52 6.98
N ASP A 18 -1.75 6.71 7.48
CA ASP A 18 -1.37 7.08 8.84
C ASP A 18 -2.26 6.36 9.87
N HIS A 19 -1.87 6.39 11.15
CA HIS A 19 -2.67 5.84 12.23
C HIS A 19 -4.05 6.50 12.40
N ALA A 20 -4.28 7.68 11.82
CA ALA A 20 -5.55 8.39 11.87
C ALA A 20 -6.48 8.04 10.68
N GLY A 21 -6.05 7.18 9.76
CA GLY A 21 -6.80 6.84 8.54
C GLY A 21 -6.81 7.96 7.49
N GLY A 22 -5.88 8.91 7.57
CA GLY A 22 -5.73 10.02 6.63
C GLY A 22 -5.27 9.58 5.24
N PHE A 23 -5.86 10.18 4.20
CA PHE A 23 -5.54 9.92 2.79
C PHE A 23 -4.36 10.76 2.33
N HIS A 24 -3.23 10.14 2.00
CA HIS A 24 -2.01 10.83 1.57
C HIS A 24 -1.70 10.64 0.09
N ARG A 25 -0.96 11.57 -0.49
CA ARG A 25 -0.67 11.61 -1.93
C ARG A 25 0.20 10.42 -2.34
N TYR A 26 -0.27 9.60 -3.27
CA TYR A 26 0.58 8.70 -4.03
C TYR A 26 0.58 9.07 -5.50
N VAL A 27 1.69 8.78 -6.18
CA VAL A 27 2.00 8.95 -7.61
C VAL A 27 2.74 10.24 -7.96
N GLY A 28 3.88 10.05 -8.64
CA GLY A 28 4.89 11.05 -9.04
C GLY A 28 4.35 12.28 -9.77
N SER A 29 5.28 13.23 -10.01
CA SER A 29 5.05 14.59 -10.53
C SER A 29 3.88 14.70 -11.52
N GLY A 30 2.67 15.00 -11.00
CA GLY A 30 1.45 15.24 -11.80
C GLY A 30 0.31 14.21 -11.66
N GLY A 31 0.46 13.16 -10.84
CA GLY A 31 -0.57 12.11 -10.66
C GLY A 31 -1.76 12.47 -9.77
N VAL A 32 -2.83 11.65 -9.87
CA VAL A 32 -4.05 11.73 -9.03
C VAL A 32 -3.74 11.35 -7.58
N ARG A 33 -4.19 12.15 -6.61
CA ARG A 33 -4.11 11.83 -5.18
C ARG A 33 -4.93 10.58 -4.87
N LYS A 34 -4.27 9.51 -4.45
CA LYS A 34 -4.86 8.22 -4.04
C LYS A 34 -4.09 7.69 -2.86
N ASP A 35 -4.73 6.87 -2.04
CA ASP A 35 -4.16 6.14 -0.89
C ASP A 35 -3.60 4.76 -1.27
N THR A 36 -3.94 4.29 -2.46
CA THR A 36 -3.75 2.91 -2.89
C THR A 36 -3.26 2.86 -4.33
N VAL A 37 -2.22 2.05 -4.58
CA VAL A 37 -1.67 1.83 -5.91
C VAL A 37 -1.50 0.35 -6.21
N THR A 38 -1.83 -0.04 -7.44
CA THR A 38 -1.57 -1.39 -7.94
C THR A 38 -0.12 -1.51 -8.42
N VAL A 39 0.65 -2.40 -7.80
CA VAL A 39 2.02 -2.76 -8.21
C VAL A 39 2.00 -4.13 -8.88
N ARG A 40 2.35 -4.19 -10.17
CA ARG A 40 2.39 -5.45 -10.94
C ARG A 40 3.63 -6.28 -10.56
N PRO A 41 3.64 -7.59 -10.87
CA PRO A 41 4.84 -8.41 -10.73
C PRO A 41 6.04 -7.77 -11.43
N ASN A 42 7.20 -7.75 -10.76
CA ASN A 42 8.44 -7.11 -11.23
C ASN A 42 8.33 -5.60 -11.54
N GLN A 43 7.28 -4.93 -11.06
CA GLN A 43 7.14 -3.48 -11.16
C GLN A 43 7.68 -2.81 -9.90
N THR A 44 8.35 -1.67 -10.08
CA THR A 44 8.67 -0.74 -9.00
C THR A 44 7.78 0.50 -9.16
N VAL A 45 7.20 0.98 -8.06
CA VAL A 45 6.41 2.21 -8.03
C VAL A 45 7.05 3.18 -7.04
N THR A 46 7.29 4.41 -7.48
CA THR A 46 7.72 5.51 -6.61
C THR A 46 6.51 6.24 -6.06
N VAL A 47 6.54 6.43 -4.75
CA VAL A 47 5.48 7.05 -3.95
C VAL A 47 6.04 8.37 -3.39
N VAL A 48 5.31 9.46 -3.58
CA VAL A 48 5.65 10.79 -3.04
C VAL A 48 4.45 11.30 -2.27
N PHE A 49 4.60 11.45 -0.96
CA PHE A 49 3.58 11.93 -0.04
C PHE A 49 4.12 13.07 0.82
N ASP A 50 3.20 13.93 1.29
CA ASP A 50 3.53 14.97 2.26
C ASP A 50 3.47 14.36 3.67
N ALA A 51 4.61 14.28 4.35
CA ALA A 51 4.69 13.77 5.72
C ALA A 51 4.40 14.91 6.70
N ASP A 52 3.13 15.29 6.85
CA ASP A 52 2.70 16.37 7.75
C ASP A 52 2.03 15.89 9.04
N ASN A 53 1.83 14.58 9.19
CA ASN A 53 1.26 13.93 10.35
C ASN A 53 2.30 13.03 11.07
N PRO A 54 2.98 13.50 12.13
CA PRO A 54 3.92 12.70 12.90
C PRO A 54 3.25 11.47 13.51
N GLY A 55 3.91 10.32 13.45
CA GLY A 55 3.37 9.08 13.97
C GLY A 55 3.96 7.85 13.29
N GLN A 56 3.36 6.70 13.59
CA GLN A 56 3.62 5.45 12.89
C GLN A 56 2.55 5.24 11.82
N TRP A 57 3.00 4.76 10.67
CA TRP A 57 2.21 4.61 9.46
C TRP A 57 2.34 3.18 8.96
N LEU A 58 1.27 2.69 8.36
CA LEU A 58 1.20 1.33 7.83
C LEU A 58 1.22 1.37 6.31
N ALA A 59 2.17 0.64 5.73
CA ALA A 59 2.19 0.27 4.33
C ALA A 59 1.82 -1.22 4.22
N HIS A 60 0.68 -1.55 3.62
CA HIS A 60 0.22 -2.93 3.57
C HIS A 60 -0.50 -3.28 2.26
N CYS A 61 -0.70 -4.58 2.03
CA CYS A 61 -1.62 -5.00 0.97
C CYS A 61 -3.06 -4.63 1.32
N ASN A 62 -3.78 -3.99 0.41
CA ASN A 62 -5.22 -3.77 0.62
C ASN A 62 -6.07 -5.04 0.49
N ASN A 63 -5.47 -6.17 0.11
CA ASN A 63 -6.09 -7.48 0.24
C ASN A 63 -5.88 -7.98 1.68
N ALA A 64 -6.95 -8.03 2.47
CA ALA A 64 -6.92 -8.46 3.87
C ALA A 64 -6.19 -9.79 4.07
N TYR A 65 -6.39 -10.77 3.17
CA TYR A 65 -5.72 -12.06 3.25
C TYR A 65 -4.19 -11.97 3.13
N HIS A 66 -3.67 -11.02 2.34
CA HIS A 66 -2.23 -10.79 2.25
C HIS A 66 -1.70 -9.96 3.43
N ALA A 67 -2.47 -8.98 3.90
CA ALA A 67 -2.12 -8.20 5.10
C ALA A 67 -2.01 -9.11 6.34
N GLU A 68 -3.02 -9.94 6.59
CA GLU A 68 -3.05 -10.90 7.71
C GLU A 68 -1.94 -11.95 7.63
N ARG A 69 -1.42 -12.22 6.43
CA ARG A 69 -0.28 -13.12 6.21
C ARG A 69 1.08 -12.42 6.29
N GLY A 70 1.11 -11.17 6.76
CA GLY A 70 2.33 -10.44 7.06
C GLY A 70 2.83 -9.53 5.95
N MET A 71 2.05 -9.28 4.89
CA MET A 71 2.42 -8.26 3.89
C MET A 71 2.08 -6.85 4.41
N MET A 72 2.81 -6.48 5.46
CA MET A 72 2.67 -5.24 6.20
C MET A 72 4.07 -4.73 6.55
N ALA A 73 4.25 -3.43 6.45
CA ALA A 73 5.44 -2.73 6.89
C ALA A 73 5.02 -1.46 7.61
N PHE A 74 5.73 -1.13 8.68
CA PHE A 74 5.56 0.12 9.39
C PHE A 74 6.70 1.07 9.06
N PHE A 75 6.39 2.35 8.97
CA PHE A 75 7.40 3.41 8.99
C PHE A 75 6.96 4.50 9.95
N SER A 76 7.94 5.16 10.57
CA SER A 76 7.68 6.21 11.54
C SER A 76 8.18 7.54 11.00
N TYR A 77 7.39 8.58 11.20
CA TYR A 77 7.78 9.95 10.93
C TYR A 77 7.73 10.76 12.21
N ALA A 78 8.88 11.34 12.57
CA ALA A 78 9.02 12.29 13.67
C ALA A 78 9.50 13.61 13.07
N LYS A 79 8.88 14.71 13.49
CA LYS A 79 9.18 16.07 13.01
C LYS A 79 10.45 16.63 13.65
#